data_AF-A0AAV9JRW9-F1
#
_entry.id   AF-A0AAV9JRW9-F1
#
_cell.length_a   1.000
_cell.length_b   1.000
_cell.length_c   1.000
_cell.angle_alpha   90.00
_cell.angle_beta   90.00
_cell.angle_gamma   90.00
#
_symmetry.space_group_name_H-M   'P 1'
#
loop_
_entity.id
_entity.type
_entity.pdbx_description
1 polymer ?
#
loop_
_entity_poly.entity_id
_entity_poly.type
_entity_poly.pdbx_seq_one_letter_code
_entity_poly.pdbx_strand_id
1 'polypeptide(L)'
;MPTQQTAEFKKAVGDSRKLKAKPSDTELLELYGLFKQGTQDPPFEQTKAPGMFELKEKAKRSAWQKLVDEKVTPQDAQKRYIKLVNSLKEKHGFTA
;
A
#
# COMPACT_ATOMS: atom_id res chain seq x y z
N MET A 1 2.07 -18.44 -1.56
CA MET A 1 0.88 -18.33 -0.71
C MET A 1 0.76 -16.87 -0.26
N PRO A 2 -0.42 -16.25 -0.35
CA PRO A 2 -0.62 -14.88 0.15
C PRO A 2 -0.26 -14.81 1.64
N THR A 3 0.29 -13.69 2.08
CA THR A 3 0.65 -13.54 3.51
C THR A 3 -0.61 -13.39 4.35
N GLN A 4 -0.61 -14.01 5.53
CA GLN A 4 -1.66 -13.79 6.53
C GLN A 4 -1.74 -12.29 6.89
N GLN A 5 -2.90 -11.71 6.63
CA GLN A 5 -3.21 -10.32 7.00
C GLN A 5 -3.68 -10.24 8.45
N THR A 6 -3.15 -9.29 9.21
CA THR A 6 -3.65 -9.00 10.57
C THR A 6 -5.02 -8.34 10.53
N ALA A 7 -5.78 -8.43 11.63
CA ALA A 7 -7.09 -7.79 11.74
C ALA A 7 -6.98 -6.26 11.64
N GLU A 8 -5.93 -5.70 12.22
CA GLU A 8 -5.59 -4.27 12.20
C GLU A 8 -5.26 -3.80 10.79
N PHE A 9 -4.53 -4.60 10.01
CA PHE A 9 -4.25 -4.28 8.61
C PHE A 9 -5.53 -4.28 7.78
N LYS A 10 -6.38 -5.31 7.91
CA LYS A 10 -7.68 -5.34 7.22
C LYS A 10 -8.56 -4.14 7.61
N LYS A 11 -8.57 -3.78 8.89
CA LYS A 11 -9.27 -2.59 9.37
C LYS A 11 -8.70 -1.31 8.74
N ALA A 12 -7.38 -1.15 8.73
CA ALA A 12 -6.73 0.00 8.11
C ALA A 12 -7.02 0.10 6.60
N VAL A 13 -7.11 -1.04 5.89
CA VAL A 13 -7.50 -1.07 4.47
C VAL A 13 -8.93 -0.61 4.26
N GLY A 14 -9.85 -0.96 5.17
CA GLY A 14 -11.21 -0.43 5.16
C GLY A 14 -11.24 1.07 5.50
N ASP A 15 -10.50 1.46 6.54
CA ASP A 15 -10.44 2.82 7.03
C ASP A 15 -9.84 3.80 6.00
N SER A 16 -8.84 3.38 5.22
CA SER A 16 -8.21 4.23 4.20
C SER A 16 -9.18 4.67 3.09
N ARG A 17 -10.29 3.96 2.91
CA ARG A 17 -11.36 4.30 1.98
C ARG A 17 -12.40 5.26 2.56
N LYS A 18 -12.39 5.50 3.87
CA LYS A 18 -13.34 6.38 4.57
C LYS A 18 -12.73 7.75 4.94
N LEU A 19 -11.58 8.08 4.36
CA LEU A 19 -10.98 9.40 4.51
C LEU A 19 -11.88 10.47 3.89
N LYS A 20 -12.03 11.62 4.57
CA LYS A 20 -12.93 12.70 4.13
C LYS A 20 -12.35 13.47 2.95
N ALA A 21 -11.05 13.68 2.94
CA ALA A 21 -10.32 14.26 1.82
C ALA A 21 -9.51 13.19 1.07
N LYS A 22 -9.32 13.42 -0.23
CA LYS A 22 -8.52 12.56 -1.09
C LYS A 22 -7.03 12.70 -0.73
N PRO A 23 -6.31 11.60 -0.43
CA PRO A 23 -4.87 11.66 -0.23
C PRO A 23 -4.13 12.13 -1.49
N SER A 24 -2.95 12.70 -1.31
CA SER A 24 -2.06 13.05 -2.41
C SER A 24 -1.61 11.81 -3.19
N ASP A 25 -1.22 11.99 -4.46
CA ASP A 25 -0.79 10.88 -5.31
C ASP A 25 0.40 10.12 -4.70
N THR A 26 1.30 10.81 -4.00
CA THR A 26 2.41 10.19 -3.26
C THR A 26 1.90 9.27 -2.14
N GLU A 27 0.96 9.74 -1.32
CA GLU A 27 0.35 8.94 -0.25
C GLU A 27 -0.41 7.73 -0.82
N LEU A 28 -1.09 7.90 -1.95
CA LEU A 28 -1.78 6.80 -2.63
C LEU A 28 -0.79 5.75 -3.17
N LEU A 29 0.35 6.17 -3.71
CA LEU A 29 1.40 5.27 -4.19
C LEU A 29 2.06 4.51 -3.04
N GLU A 30 2.30 5.16 -1.90
CA GLU A 30 2.81 4.52 -0.69
C GLU A 30 1.83 3.49 -0.13
N LEU A 31 0.54 3.85 0.00
CA LEU A 31 -0.51 2.92 0.40
C LEU A 31 -0.55 1.71 -0.54
N TYR A 32 -0.47 1.94 -1.85
CA TYR A 32 -0.46 0.87 -2.84
C TYR A 32 0.74 -0.07 -2.65
N GLY A 33 1.96 0.47 -2.57
CA GLY A 33 3.18 -0.33 -2.41
C GLY A 33 3.13 -1.17 -1.13
N LEU A 34 2.77 -0.54 -0.01
CA LEU A 34 2.67 -1.20 1.30
C LEU A 34 1.58 -2.27 1.31
N PHE A 35 0.44 -2.03 0.67
CA PHE A 35 -0.63 -3.01 0.54
C PHE A 35 -0.17 -4.22 -0.28
N LYS A 36 0.44 -4.00 -1.45
CA LYS A 36 0.95 -5.08 -2.30
C LYS A 36 2.04 -5.89 -1.60
N GLN A 37 2.96 -5.21 -0.91
CA GLN A 37 4.02 -5.88 -0.15
C GLN A 37 3.47 -6.65 1.05
N GLY A 38 2.47 -6.11 1.75
CA GLY A 38 1.85 -6.73 2.92
C GLY A 38 0.95 -7.92 2.60
N THR A 39 0.41 -7.98 1.39
CA THR A 39 -0.46 -9.07 0.92
C THR A 39 0.28 -10.15 0.16
N GLN A 40 1.34 -9.80 -0.60
CA GLN A 40 2.05 -10.69 -1.51
C GLN A 40 1.10 -11.46 -2.45
N ASP A 41 0.03 -10.79 -2.91
CA ASP A 41 -0.99 -11.42 -3.75
C ASP A 41 -1.33 -10.59 -5.00
N PRO A 42 -0.89 -11.01 -6.20
CA PRO A 42 0.22 -11.96 -6.41
C PRO A 42 1.55 -11.42 -5.85
N PRO A 43 2.58 -12.26 -5.66
CA PRO A 43 3.93 -11.82 -5.31
C PRO A 43 4.54 -10.86 -6.34
N PHE A 44 5.53 -10.08 -5.92
CA PHE A 44 6.17 -9.08 -6.80
C PHE A 44 6.73 -9.72 -8.09
N GLU A 45 7.43 -10.84 -7.95
CA GLU A 45 8.06 -11.58 -9.05
C GLU A 45 7.06 -12.11 -10.07
N GLN A 46 5.84 -12.44 -9.62
CA GLN A 46 4.76 -12.94 -10.48
C GLN A 46 3.95 -11.80 -11.12
N THR A 47 4.14 -10.57 -10.66
CA THR A 47 3.48 -9.40 -11.23
C THR A 47 4.24 -8.96 -12.48
N LYS A 48 3.55 -8.85 -13.62
CA LYS A 48 4.15 -8.38 -14.88
C LYS A 48 4.54 -6.91 -14.83
N ALA A 49 5.68 -6.57 -15.42
CA ALA A 49 6.10 -5.18 -15.56
C ALA A 49 5.12 -4.43 -16.48
N PRO A 50 4.71 -3.19 -16.12
CA PRO A 50 3.83 -2.37 -16.93
C PRO A 50 4.50 -1.98 -18.24
N GLY A 51 3.69 -1.70 -19.27
CA GLY A 51 4.17 -1.25 -20.57
C GLY A 51 4.84 0.12 -20.51
N MET A 52 5.65 0.45 -21.53
CA MET A 52 6.42 1.70 -21.61
C MET A 52 5.54 2.97 -21.49
N PHE A 53 4.30 2.91 -21.97
CA PHE A 53 3.36 4.04 -21.97
C PHE A 53 2.46 4.09 -20.73
N GLU A 54 2.52 3.11 -19.81
CA GLU A 54 1.68 3.05 -18.61
C GLU A 54 2.34 3.74 -17.41
N LEU A 55 2.51 5.06 -17.49
CA LEU A 55 3.25 5.84 -16.49
C LEU A 55 2.72 5.67 -15.05
N LYS A 56 1.40 5.58 -14.88
CA LYS A 56 0.76 5.39 -13.57
C LYS A 56 1.03 4.01 -12.98
N GLU A 57 0.93 2.96 -13.80
CA GLU A 57 1.22 1.60 -13.36
C GLU A 57 2.72 1.41 -13.10
N LYS A 58 3.58 2.11 -13.87
CA LYS A 58 5.02 2.20 -13.59
C LYS A 58 5.30 2.85 -12.24
N ALA A 59 4.64 3.95 -11.90
CA ALA A 59 4.79 4.60 -10.59
C ALA A 59 4.36 3.67 -9.45
N LYS A 60 3.22 3.01 -9.58
CA LYS A 60 2.73 2.00 -8.63
C LYS A 60 3.71 0.84 -8.43
N ARG A 61 4.20 0.26 -9.54
CA ARG A 61 5.20 -0.81 -9.48
C ARG A 61 6.50 -0.32 -8.87
N SER A 62 6.94 0.90 -9.18
CA SER A 62 8.15 1.50 -8.61
C SER A 62 8.03 1.69 -7.10
N ALA A 63 6.88 2.15 -6.61
CA ALA A 63 6.63 2.28 -5.17
C ALA A 63 6.69 0.92 -4.45
N TRP A 64 6.15 -0.14 -5.08
CA TRP A 64 6.24 -1.49 -4.55
C TRP A 64 7.67 -2.06 -4.65
N GLN A 65 8.34 -1.89 -5.79
CA GLN A 65 9.73 -2.34 -6.02
C GLN A 65 10.66 -1.75 -4.95
N LYS A 66 10.52 -0.47 -4.60
CA LYS A 66 11.31 0.16 -3.55
C LYS A 66 11.23 -0.59 -2.22
N LEU A 67 10.04 -1.06 -1.83
CA LEU A 67 9.85 -1.84 -0.61
C LEU A 67 10.48 -3.24 -0.70
N VAL A 68 10.47 -3.84 -1.89
CA VAL A 68 11.15 -5.12 -2.15
C VAL A 68 12.66 -4.95 -2.06
N ASP A 69 13.21 -3.88 -2.65
CA ASP A 69 14.65 -3.57 -2.63
C ASP A 69 15.13 -3.25 -1.21
N GLU A 70 14.31 -2.56 -0.42
CA GLU A 70 14.50 -2.34 1.02
C GLU A 70 14.35 -3.63 1.86
N LYS A 71 13.99 -4.76 1.25
CA LYS A 71 13.72 -6.04 1.91
C LYS A 71 12.65 -5.94 3.01
N VAL A 72 11.66 -5.07 2.81
CA VAL A 72 10.54 -4.91 3.76
C VAL A 72 9.74 -6.20 3.78
N THR A 73 9.62 -6.83 4.95
CA THR A 73 8.81 -8.05 5.08
C THR A 73 7.33 -7.71 4.91
N PRO A 74 6.48 -8.69 4.51
CA PRO A 74 5.04 -8.48 4.47
C PRO A 74 4.46 -7.97 5.81
N GLN A 75 4.95 -8.48 6.93
CA GLN A 75 4.54 -8.06 8.27
C GLN A 75 4.92 -6.60 8.55
N ASP A 76 6.13 -6.19 8.17
CA ASP A 76 6.56 -4.79 8.32
C ASP A 76 5.79 -3.85 7.40
N ALA A 77 5.49 -4.28 6.17
CA ALA A 77 4.65 -3.53 5.26
C ALA A 77 3.24 -3.31 5.82
N GLN A 78 2.63 -4.34 6.44
CA GLN A 78 1.34 -4.21 7.12
C GLN A 78 1.41 -3.20 8.28
N LYS A 79 2.45 -3.24 9.11
CA LYS A 79 2.66 -2.27 10.20
C LYS A 79 2.82 -0.83 9.68
N ARG A 80 3.66 -0.65 8.65
CA ARG A 80 3.87 0.65 7.99
C ARG A 80 2.57 1.16 7.36
N TYR A 81 1.77 0.29 6.75
CA TYR A 81 0.46 0.64 6.18
C TYR A 81 -0.50 1.17 7.26
N ILE A 82 -0.61 0.47 8.39
CA ILE A 82 -1.46 0.90 9.51
C ILE A 82 -1.02 2.29 10.01
N LYS A 83 0.28 2.50 10.19
CA LYS A 83 0.84 3.79 10.61
C LYS A 83 0.50 4.91 9.61
N LEU A 84 0.68 4.65 8.31
CA LEU A 84 0.36 5.60 7.26
C LEU A 84 -1.13 5.95 7.26
N VAL A 85 -2.02 4.96 7.31
CA VAL A 85 -3.47 5.21 7.36
C VAL A 85 -3.86 6.06 8.57
N ASN A 86 -3.29 5.80 9.75
CA ASN A 86 -3.57 6.61 10.93
C ASN A 86 -3.13 8.07 10.74
N SER A 87 -1.95 8.30 10.17
CA SER A 87 -1.50 9.66 9.84
C SER A 87 -2.42 10.34 8.80
N LEU A 88 -2.90 9.58 7.81
CA LEU A 88 -3.84 10.09 6.81
C LEU A 88 -5.21 10.45 7.42
N LYS A 89 -5.68 9.70 8.42
CA LYS A 89 -6.91 10.05 9.15
C LYS A 89 -6.79 11.39 9.86
N GLU A 90 -5.64 11.67 10.47
CA GLU A 90 -5.36 12.94 11.13
C GLU A 90 -5.26 14.09 10.11
N LYS A 91 -4.59 13.86 8.98
CA LYS A 91 -4.34 14.88 7.97
C LYS A 91 -5.55 15.20 7.08
N HIS A 92 -6.28 14.17 6.65
CA HIS A 92 -7.37 14.26 5.66
C HIS A 92 -8.76 14.14 6.28
N GLY A 93 -8.82 13.92 7.60
CA GLY A 93 -10.06 13.64 8.30
C GLY A 93 -10.59 12.23 8.03
N PHE A 94 -11.32 11.68 9.00
CA PHE A 94 -11.86 10.32 8.93
C PHE A 94 -13.35 10.32 9.24
N THR A 95 -14.11 9.52 8.51
CA THR A 95 -15.51 9.20 8.83
C THR A 95 -15.54 7.76 9.36
N ALA A 96 -15.75 7.60 10.66
CA ALA A 96 -15.75 6.30 11.33
C ALA A 96 -16.96 5.45 10.93
#